data_AF-A0A5C6Z0L8-F1
#
_entry.id   AF-A0A5C6Z0L8-F1
#
_cell.length_a   1.000
_cell.length_b   1.000
_cell.length_c   1.000
_cell.angle_alpha   90.00
_cell.angle_beta   90.00
_cell.angle_gamma   90.00
#
_symmetry.space_group_name_H-M   'P 1'
#
loop_
_entity.id
_entity.type
_entity.pdbx_description
1 polymer ?
#
loop_
_entity_poly.entity_id
_entity_poly.type
_entity_poly.pdbx_seq_one_letter_code
_entity_poly.pdbx_strand_id
1 'polypeptide(L)'
;MKLPVIRHIQRSNSAAQIENCIEVLESYSEYNRITEEEMDIIGELITNLCGAVEVHKMIEDGMPERDAANAFAQKVIGSIDR
;
A
#
# COMPACT_ATOMS: atom_id res chain seq x y z
N MET A 1 -7.71 -2.81 1.73
CA MET A 1 -7.10 -1.54 1.24
C MET A 1 -8.03 -0.36 1.46
N LYS A 2 -7.53 0.77 2.00
CA LYS A 2 -8.31 1.97 2.34
C LYS A 2 -7.74 3.19 1.60
N LEU A 3 -8.47 3.71 0.60
CA LEU A 3 -7.99 4.82 -0.25
C LEU A 3 -7.54 6.07 0.53
N PRO A 4 -8.27 6.54 1.58
CA PRO A 4 -7.80 7.67 2.37
C PRO A 4 -6.44 7.43 3.05
N VAL A 5 -6.19 6.20 3.50
CA VAL A 5 -4.93 5.79 4.14
C VAL A 5 -3.80 5.77 3.12
N ILE A 6 -4.03 5.16 1.95
CA ILE A 6 -3.07 5.09 0.84
C ILE A 6 -2.62 6.49 0.42
N ARG A 7 -3.57 7.42 0.22
CA ARG A 7 -3.24 8.81 -0.16
C ARG A 7 -2.45 9.53 0.91
N HIS A 8 -2.78 9.32 2.18
CA HIS A 8 -2.03 9.92 3.28
C HIS A 8 -0.58 9.40 3.30
N ILE A 9 -0.38 8.09 3.23
CA ILE A 9 0.94 7.47 3.21
C ILE A 9 1.78 7.97 2.03
N GLN A 10 1.21 7.95 0.81
CA GLN A 10 1.89 8.39 -0.41
C GLN A 10 2.33 9.85 -0.34
N ARG A 11 1.50 10.74 0.17
CA ARG A 11 1.82 12.18 0.28
C ARG A 11 2.84 12.49 1.36
N SER A 12 2.84 11.73 2.45
CA SER A 12 3.63 12.01 3.64
C SER A 12 4.98 11.31 3.68
N ASN A 13 5.24 10.36 2.77
CA ASN A 13 6.44 9.54 2.76
C ASN A 13 6.96 9.36 1.33
N SER A 14 8.28 9.29 1.17
CA SER A 14 8.90 8.88 -0.09
C SER A 14 8.63 7.40 -0.39
N ALA A 15 8.71 7.00 -1.67
CA ALA A 15 8.58 5.60 -2.07
C ALA A 15 9.57 4.69 -1.32
N ALA A 16 10.84 5.11 -1.20
CA ALA A 16 11.87 4.36 -0.47
C ALA A 16 11.56 4.16 1.02
N GLN A 17 10.96 5.15 1.70
CA GLN A 17 10.55 4.97 3.10
C GLN A 17 9.43 3.93 3.24
N ILE A 18 8.50 3.91 2.28
CA ILE A 18 7.39 2.97 2.26
C ILE A 18 7.89 1.56 1.96
N GLU A 19 8.77 1.39 0.97
CA GLU A 19 9.40 0.11 0.61
C GLU A 19 10.21 -0.46 1.78
N ASN A 20 11.06 0.34 2.42
CA ASN A 20 11.78 -0.09 3.62
C ASN A 20 10.83 -0.51 4.76
N CYS A 21 9.70 0.16 4.92
CA CYS A 21 8.71 -0.22 5.94
C CYS A 21 8.02 -1.56 5.59
N ILE A 22 7.76 -1.82 4.32
CA ILE A 22 7.22 -3.11 3.85
C ILE A 22 8.21 -4.23 4.19
N GLU A 23 9.50 -4.06 3.89
CA GLU A 23 10.53 -5.07 4.19
C GLU A 23 10.60 -5.42 5.69
N VAL A 24 10.47 -4.42 6.57
CA VAL A 24 10.43 -4.66 8.03
C VAL A 24 9.18 -5.42 8.45
N LEU A 25 8.02 -5.09 7.89
CA LEU A 25 6.75 -5.76 8.20
C LEU A 25 6.72 -7.20 7.65
N GLU A 26 7.27 -7.43 6.48
CA GLU A 26 7.45 -8.78 5.91
C GLU A 26 8.35 -9.62 6.82
N SER A 27 9.51 -9.10 7.23
CA SER A 27 10.39 -9.79 8.19
C SER A 27 9.70 -10.07 9.53
N TYR A 28 8.87 -9.13 10.03
CA TYR A 28 8.08 -9.37 11.25
C TYR A 28 7.04 -10.48 11.03
N SER A 29 6.37 -10.52 9.87
CA SER A 29 5.36 -11.52 9.53
C SER A 29 5.92 -12.96 9.44
N GLU A 30 7.20 -13.10 9.15
CA GLU A 30 7.89 -14.40 9.09
C GLU A 30 8.20 -14.98 10.49
N TYR A 31 8.07 -14.17 11.54
CA TYR A 31 8.35 -14.61 12.89
C TYR A 31 7.27 -15.56 13.41
N ASN A 32 7.67 -16.79 13.75
CA ASN A 32 6.76 -17.88 14.11
C ASN A 32 6.03 -17.75 15.46
N ARG A 33 6.19 -16.61 16.18
CA ARG A 33 5.48 -16.36 17.46
C ARG A 33 4.54 -15.17 17.43
N ILE A 34 4.20 -14.67 16.24
CA ILE A 34 3.13 -13.68 16.10
C ILE A 34 1.77 -14.40 16.14
N THR A 35 0.77 -13.69 16.62
CA THR A 35 -0.62 -14.16 16.63
C THR A 35 -1.25 -14.06 15.23
N GLU A 36 -2.35 -14.77 15.01
CA GLU A 36 -3.14 -14.65 13.79
C GLU A 36 -3.66 -13.21 13.60
N GLU A 37 -4.11 -12.56 14.68
CA GLU A 37 -4.57 -11.16 14.64
C GLU A 37 -3.45 -10.20 14.23
N GLU A 38 -2.23 -10.36 14.76
CA GLU A 38 -1.08 -9.56 14.31
C GLU A 38 -0.78 -9.80 12.82
N MET A 39 -0.86 -11.04 12.36
CA MET A 39 -0.62 -11.39 10.96
C MET A 39 -1.66 -10.74 10.03
N ASP A 40 -2.93 -10.74 10.42
CA ASP A 40 -4.02 -10.07 9.68
C ASP A 40 -3.80 -8.56 9.61
N ILE A 41 -3.45 -7.93 10.74
CA ILE A 41 -3.16 -6.49 10.81
C ILE A 41 -1.97 -6.15 9.92
N ILE A 42 -0.88 -6.93 9.96
CA ILE A 42 0.29 -6.70 9.13
C ILE A 42 -0.05 -6.83 7.64
N GLY A 43 -0.85 -7.84 7.26
CA GLY A 43 -1.36 -7.98 5.89
C GLY A 43 -2.16 -6.75 5.45
N GLU A 44 -3.04 -6.22 6.30
CA GLU A 44 -3.76 -4.97 6.01
C GLU A 44 -2.82 -3.77 5.85
N LEU A 45 -1.77 -3.67 6.68
CA LEU A 45 -0.78 -2.58 6.59
C LEU A 45 0.03 -2.68 5.30
N ILE A 46 0.59 -3.86 4.99
CA ILE A 46 1.37 -4.10 3.76
C ILE A 46 0.52 -3.78 2.53
N THR A 47 -0.73 -4.25 2.47
CA THR A 47 -1.59 -3.95 1.29
C THR A 47 -1.85 -2.45 1.10
N ASN A 48 -1.98 -1.67 2.17
CA ASN A 48 -2.09 -0.21 2.07
C ASN A 48 -0.76 0.45 1.65
N LEU A 49 0.37 -0.04 2.15
CA LEU A 49 1.70 0.48 1.80
C LEU A 49 2.02 0.20 0.32
N CYS A 50 1.77 -1.02 -0.16
CA CYS A 50 1.92 -1.38 -1.58
C CYS A 50 1.04 -0.53 -2.48
N GLY A 51 -0.20 -0.24 -2.07
CA GLY A 51 -1.07 0.69 -2.79
C GLY A 51 -0.49 2.11 -2.87
N ALA A 52 0.18 2.58 -1.82
CA ALA A 52 0.85 3.88 -1.83
C ALA A 52 2.08 3.90 -2.75
N VAL A 53 2.87 2.82 -2.79
CA VAL A 53 3.98 2.65 -3.75
C VAL A 53 3.46 2.66 -5.19
N GLU A 54 2.35 1.99 -5.47
CA GLU A 54 1.76 1.99 -6.81
C GLU A 54 1.32 3.39 -7.25
N VAL A 55 0.70 4.16 -6.35
CA VAL A 55 0.32 5.55 -6.65
C VAL A 55 1.56 6.43 -6.88
N HIS A 56 2.65 6.24 -6.13
CA HIS A 56 3.93 6.91 -6.42
C HIS A 56 4.43 6.61 -7.83
N LYS A 57 4.45 5.33 -8.24
CA LYS A 57 4.88 4.93 -9.59
C LYS A 57 4.04 5.57 -10.68
N MET A 58 2.71 5.60 -10.52
CA MET A 58 1.83 6.30 -11.47
C MET A 58 2.17 7.79 -11.61
N ILE A 59 2.51 8.46 -10.50
CA ILE A 59 2.90 9.87 -10.52
C ILE A 59 4.25 10.07 -11.19
N GLU A 60 5.22 9.20 -10.90
CA GLU A 60 6.54 9.19 -11.54
C GLU A 60 6.44 8.96 -13.06
N ASP A 61 5.49 8.14 -13.50
CA ASP A 61 5.15 7.91 -14.92
C ASP A 61 4.40 9.08 -15.58
N GLY A 62 4.18 10.19 -14.85
CA GLY A 62 3.60 11.42 -15.36
C GLY A 62 2.10 11.58 -15.15
N MET A 63 1.46 10.67 -14.41
CA MET A 63 0.04 10.81 -14.08
C MET A 63 -0.17 11.90 -13.01
N PRO A 64 -1.13 12.83 -13.19
CA PRO A 64 -1.49 13.77 -12.14
C PRO A 64 -1.91 13.04 -10.86
N GLU A 65 -1.46 13.51 -9.70
CA GLU A 65 -1.69 12.85 -8.39
C GLU A 65 -3.16 12.51 -8.09
N ARG A 66 -4.08 13.41 -8.47
CA ARG A 66 -5.52 13.19 -8.31
C ARG A 66 -5.99 12.00 -9.16
N ASP A 67 -5.48 11.90 -10.38
CA ASP A 67 -5.91 10.90 -11.34
C ASP A 67 -5.26 9.54 -11.01
N ALA A 68 -4.02 9.53 -10.51
CA ALA A 68 -3.34 8.34 -10.00
C ALA A 68 -4.10 7.67 -8.85
N ALA A 69 -4.53 8.45 -7.85
CA ALA A 69 -5.33 7.92 -6.74
C ALA A 69 -6.67 7.33 -7.20
N ASN A 70 -7.32 7.95 -8.19
CA ASN A 70 -8.59 7.46 -8.75
C ASN A 70 -8.39 6.21 -9.61
N ALA A 71 -7.33 6.18 -10.43
CA ALA A 71 -6.97 5.03 -11.26
C ALA A 71 -6.67 3.81 -10.40
N PHE A 72 -5.92 3.98 -9.30
CA PHE A 72 -5.68 2.92 -8.32
C PHE A 72 -6.98 2.41 -7.70
N ALA A 73 -7.88 3.31 -7.28
CA ALA A 73 -9.17 2.92 -6.70
C ALA A 73 -10.02 2.08 -7.68
N GLN A 74 -10.04 2.45 -8.97
CA GLN A 74 -10.73 1.68 -10.02
C GLN A 74 -10.07 0.32 -10.25
N LYS A 75 -8.74 0.24 -10.23
CA LYS A 75 -8.00 -1.03 -10.34
C LYS A 75 -8.40 -1.99 -9.21
N VAL A 76 -8.45 -1.51 -7.97
CA VAL A 76 -8.83 -2.33 -6.82
C VAL A 76 -10.26 -2.85 -6.93
N ILE A 77 -11.22 -1.98 -7.29
CA ILE A 77 -12.64 -2.37 -7.42
C ILE A 77 -12.83 -3.35 -8.60
N GLY A 78 -12.21 -3.07 -9.75
CA GLY A 78 -12.28 -3.94 -10.93
C GLY A 78 -11.57 -5.29 -10.76
N SER A 79 -10.75 -5.45 -9.72
CA SER A 79 -10.12 -6.72 -9.36
C SER A 79 -11.00 -7.61 -8.47
N ILE A 80 -12.11 -7.09 -7.93
CA ILE A 80 -13.02 -7.80 -7.02
C ILE A 80 -14.19 -8.45 -7.79
N ASP A 81 -14.58 -7.90 -8.94
CA ASP A 81 -15.65 -8.43 -9.81
C ASP A 81 -15.16 -9.52 -10.81
N ARG A 82 -14.02 -10.16 -10.56
CA ARG A 82 -13.50 -11.29 -11.36
C ARG A 82 -13.24 -12.54 -10.54
#